data_AF-A0A959MIU4-F1
#
_entry.id   AF-A0A959MIU4-F1
#
_cell.length_a   1.000
_cell.length_b   1.000
_cell.length_c   1.000
_cell.angle_alpha   90.00
_cell.angle_beta   90.00
_cell.angle_gamma   90.00
#
_symmetry.space_group_name_H-M   'P 1'
#
loop_
_entity.id
_entity.type
_entity.pdbx_description
1 polymer ?
#
loop_
_entity_poly.entity_id
_entity_poly.type
_entity_poly.pdbx_seq_one_letter_code
_entity_poly.pdbx_strand_id
1 'polypeptide(L)'
;MKKILWLIPLSLILYACPFESNVALEENPVEPVDTSLLGYWYGIIKDGSDYFGIEALDFTKETDSTYHIIRYGKAIKGDIILPDTSYFTGFISYIDSQRYMNLVTTISISQYDQKKKREVPVKKTVYYIAALDKKNDTITVRTISENFSVRKIYNSPAELKSYVAELLSKNETIYDKMYSLQYRKYPRPHSAR
;
A
#
# COMPACT_ATOMS: atom_id res chain seq x y z
N MET A 1 -8.60 -36.67 13.16
CA MET A 1 -8.40 -35.20 13.28
C MET A 1 -6.91 -34.79 13.16
N LYS A 2 -6.13 -35.36 12.23
CA LYS A 2 -4.68 -35.04 12.06
C LYS A 2 -4.33 -34.24 10.80
N LYS A 3 -5.30 -34.02 9.89
CA LYS A 3 -5.07 -33.32 8.60
C LYS A 3 -5.29 -31.80 8.66
N ILE A 4 -5.97 -31.29 9.70
CA ILE A 4 -6.20 -29.83 9.87
C ILE A 4 -4.96 -29.12 10.42
N LEU A 5 -4.12 -29.81 11.20
CA LEU A 5 -2.88 -29.23 11.77
C LEU A 5 -1.86 -28.81 10.69
N TRP A 6 -1.90 -29.42 9.51
CA TRP A 6 -1.00 -29.11 8.39
C TRP A 6 -1.42 -27.88 7.57
N LEU A 7 -2.62 -27.34 7.78
CA LEU A 7 -3.10 -26.13 7.11
C LEU A 7 -2.79 -24.85 7.90
N ILE A 8 -2.41 -24.97 9.17
CA ILE A 8 -2.08 -23.85 10.06
C ILE A 8 -0.81 -23.09 9.61
N PRO A 9 0.28 -23.76 9.15
CA PRO A 9 1.44 -23.04 8.60
C PRO A 9 1.12 -22.38 7.26
N LEU A 10 0.22 -22.99 6.47
CA LEU A 10 -0.12 -22.52 5.13
C LEU A 10 -1.03 -21.29 5.16
N SER A 11 -1.93 -21.20 6.16
CA SER A 11 -2.74 -20.00 6.35
C SER A 11 -1.84 -18.82 6.71
N LEU A 12 -0.90 -18.97 7.64
CA LEU A 12 0.03 -17.90 8.07
C LEU A 12 0.86 -17.28 6.93
N ILE A 13 1.07 -17.97 5.81
CA ILE A 13 1.82 -17.49 4.65
C ILE A 13 0.93 -16.73 3.64
N LEU A 14 -0.38 -16.97 3.63
CA LEU A 14 -1.33 -16.37 2.67
C LEU A 14 -1.86 -14.99 3.10
N TYR A 15 -1.44 -14.45 4.24
CA TYR A 15 -2.02 -13.24 4.87
C TYR A 15 -1.24 -11.95 4.66
N ALA A 16 -0.40 -11.90 3.64
CA ALA A 16 0.54 -10.80 3.45
C ALA A 16 -0.05 -9.69 2.55
N CYS A 17 -1.30 -9.26 2.82
CA CYS A 17 -1.93 -8.15 2.11
C CYS A 17 -1.73 -6.84 2.89
N PRO A 18 -1.44 -5.72 2.22
CA PRO A 18 -1.44 -4.42 2.89
C PRO A 18 -2.83 -4.10 3.41
N PHE A 19 -2.91 -3.41 4.56
CA PHE A 19 -4.18 -2.98 5.11
C PHE A 19 -4.96 -2.07 4.15
N GLU A 20 -6.15 -2.50 3.74
CA GLU A 20 -7.12 -1.71 2.98
C GLU A 20 -8.05 -0.96 3.95
N SER A 21 -8.02 0.37 3.90
CA SER A 21 -8.88 1.24 4.70
C SER A 21 -10.00 1.86 3.87
N ASN A 22 -11.14 2.13 4.51
CA ASN A 22 -12.22 2.92 3.93
C ASN A 22 -12.02 4.44 4.09
N VAL A 23 -11.05 4.87 4.89
CA VAL A 23 -10.68 6.28 5.12
C VAL A 23 -9.15 6.44 5.08
N ALA A 24 -8.67 7.63 4.71
CA ALA A 24 -7.26 8.00 4.88
C ALA A 24 -6.95 8.35 6.35
N LEU A 25 -5.67 8.58 6.67
CA LEU A 25 -5.26 9.12 7.98
C LEU A 25 -5.65 10.59 8.15
N GLU A 26 -5.86 11.32 7.06
CA GLU A 26 -6.28 12.72 7.09
C GLU A 26 -7.43 12.92 6.12
N GLU A 27 -8.37 13.81 6.46
CA GLU A 27 -9.58 14.03 5.66
C GLU A 27 -9.25 14.63 4.30
N ASN A 28 -8.27 15.53 4.25
CA ASN A 28 -7.85 16.20 3.02
C ASN A 28 -6.31 16.27 2.93
N PRO A 29 -5.74 16.38 1.71
CA PRO A 29 -4.32 16.65 1.49
C PRO A 29 -3.95 18.06 1.98
N VAL A 30 -3.42 18.16 3.20
CA VAL A 30 -3.03 19.44 3.82
C VAL A 30 -1.56 19.80 3.61
N GLU A 31 -0.71 18.79 3.41
CA GLU A 31 0.73 18.96 3.26
C GLU A 31 1.12 19.29 1.82
N PRO A 32 2.05 20.23 1.59
CA PRO A 32 2.56 20.49 0.26
C PRO A 32 3.34 19.28 -0.26
N VAL A 33 3.38 19.13 -1.58
CA VAL A 33 4.21 18.13 -2.25
C VAL A 33 5.68 18.34 -1.89
N ASP A 34 6.27 17.31 -1.27
CA ASP A 34 7.71 17.13 -1.11
C ASP A 34 8.31 16.80 -2.47
N THR A 35 8.80 17.83 -3.15
CA THR A 35 9.44 17.73 -4.47
C THR A 35 10.61 16.75 -4.49
N SER A 36 11.21 16.47 -3.33
CA SER A 36 12.33 15.55 -3.21
C SER A 36 11.92 14.08 -3.38
N LEU A 37 10.62 13.75 -3.25
CA LEU A 37 10.03 12.44 -3.56
C LEU A 37 9.76 12.26 -5.06
N LEU A 38 9.75 13.34 -5.86
CA LEU A 38 9.44 13.24 -7.28
C LEU A 38 10.52 12.46 -8.05
N GLY A 39 10.06 11.74 -9.07
CA GLY A 39 10.89 10.95 -9.98
C GLY A 39 10.66 9.45 -9.83
N TYR A 40 11.58 8.70 -10.45
CA TYR A 40 11.52 7.25 -10.55
C TYR A 40 12.34 6.60 -9.43
N TRP A 41 11.76 5.59 -8.81
CA TRP A 41 12.32 4.87 -7.67
C TRP A 41 12.25 3.38 -7.94
N TYR A 42 13.31 2.67 -7.60
CA TYR A 42 13.45 1.25 -7.90
C TYR A 42 13.69 0.45 -6.61
N GLY A 43 12.86 -0.55 -6.38
CA GLY A 43 12.92 -1.42 -5.22
C GLY A 43 13.13 -2.87 -5.61
N ILE A 44 13.82 -3.59 -4.73
CA ILE A 44 13.96 -5.05 -4.83
C ILE A 44 13.11 -5.66 -3.73
N ILE A 45 12.15 -6.49 -4.14
CA ILE A 45 11.24 -7.22 -3.27
C ILE A 45 11.75 -8.63 -3.11
N LYS A 46 11.89 -9.08 -1.87
CA LYS A 46 12.06 -10.50 -1.55
C LYS A 46 10.68 -11.03 -1.18
N ASP A 47 10.03 -11.75 -2.09
CA ASP A 47 8.68 -12.28 -1.88
C ASP A 47 8.66 -13.64 -1.16
N GLY A 48 9.74 -13.98 -0.45
CA GLY A 48 9.88 -15.28 0.22
C GLY A 48 10.14 -16.46 -0.73
N SER A 49 10.17 -16.23 -2.04
CA SER A 49 10.66 -17.18 -3.03
C SER A 49 12.16 -16.96 -3.33
N ASP A 50 12.77 -17.88 -4.09
CA ASP A 50 14.13 -17.72 -4.63
C ASP A 50 14.23 -16.61 -5.71
N TYR A 51 13.11 -15.98 -6.08
CA TYR A 51 13.06 -14.91 -7.07
C TYR A 51 13.08 -13.53 -6.41
N PHE A 52 13.91 -12.64 -6.96
CA PHE A 52 13.86 -11.22 -6.65
C PHE A 52 12.81 -10.55 -7.52
N GLY A 53 11.75 -10.04 -6.89
CA GLY A 53 10.79 -9.16 -7.51
C GLY A 53 11.41 -7.78 -7.73
N ILE A 54 11.26 -7.23 -8.92
CA ILE A 54 11.63 -5.84 -9.20
C ILE A 54 10.34 -5.04 -9.22
N GLU A 55 10.29 -4.00 -8.40
CA GLU A 55 9.21 -3.01 -8.42
C GLU A 55 9.79 -1.62 -8.66
N ALA A 56 9.03 -0.78 -9.36
CA ALA A 56 9.34 0.63 -9.45
C ALA A 56 8.15 1.51 -9.10
N LEU A 57 8.44 2.69 -8.59
CA LEU A 57 7.47 3.74 -8.30
C LEU A 57 7.85 4.99 -9.11
N ASP A 58 6.88 5.62 -9.76
CA ASP A 58 7.05 6.93 -10.39
C ASP A 58 6.15 7.94 -9.69
N PHE A 59 6.76 8.89 -8.99
CA PHE A 59 6.06 9.97 -8.31
C PHE A 59 6.10 11.22 -9.21
N THR A 60 4.91 11.67 -9.58
CA THR A 60 4.71 12.92 -10.33
C THR A 60 3.80 13.85 -9.53
N LYS A 61 4.01 15.16 -9.66
CA LYS A 61 3.13 16.15 -9.02
C LYS A 61 1.79 16.15 -9.77
N GLU A 62 0.70 15.98 -9.03
CA GLU A 62 -0.67 16.08 -9.58
C GLU A 62 -1.30 17.42 -9.21
N THR A 63 -1.22 17.81 -7.94
CA THR A 63 -1.59 19.14 -7.44
C THR A 63 -0.51 19.70 -6.51
N ASP A 64 -0.76 20.82 -5.83
CA ASP A 64 0.17 21.35 -4.83
C ASP A 64 0.31 20.48 -3.57
N SER A 65 -0.65 19.59 -3.30
CA SER A 65 -0.67 18.71 -2.12
C SER A 65 -0.85 17.22 -2.44
N THR A 66 -0.95 16.85 -3.73
CA THR A 66 -1.11 15.46 -4.16
C THR A 66 -0.11 15.04 -5.22
N TYR A 67 0.21 13.74 -5.20
CA TYR A 67 1.04 13.05 -6.17
C TYR A 67 0.16 12.16 -7.04
N HIS A 68 0.49 12.08 -8.32
CA HIS A 68 0.11 10.95 -9.15
C HIS A 68 1.24 9.92 -9.08
N ILE A 69 0.92 8.70 -8.66
CA ILE A 69 1.87 7.64 -8.35
C ILE A 69 1.56 6.42 -9.22
N ILE A 70 2.56 5.97 -9.96
CA ILE A 70 2.49 4.72 -10.73
C ILE A 70 3.38 3.69 -10.05
N ARG A 71 2.80 2.54 -9.71
CA ARG A 71 3.56 1.35 -9.29
C ARG A 71 3.68 0.42 -10.48
N TYR A 72 4.91 0.07 -10.84
CA TYR A 72 5.23 -0.95 -11.83
C TYR A 72 5.68 -2.22 -11.10
N GLY A 73 4.83 -3.24 -11.10
CA GLY A 73 5.13 -4.55 -10.54
C GLY A 73 5.04 -5.66 -11.59
N LYS A 74 5.20 -6.89 -11.11
CA LYS A 74 4.98 -8.12 -11.86
C LYS A 74 4.08 -9.04 -11.04
N ALA A 75 3.09 -9.64 -11.68
CA ALA A 75 2.28 -10.71 -11.11
C ALA A 75 2.72 -12.05 -11.69
N ILE A 76 2.96 -13.03 -10.82
CA ILE A 76 3.29 -14.40 -11.23
C ILE A 76 2.02 -15.24 -11.13
N LYS A 77 1.56 -15.80 -12.25
CA LYS A 77 0.39 -16.70 -12.30
C LYS A 77 0.80 -18.01 -12.97
N GLY A 78 1.16 -19.00 -12.15
CA GLY A 78 1.81 -20.21 -12.65
C GLY A 78 3.15 -19.84 -13.28
N ASP A 79 3.39 -20.31 -14.52
CA ASP A 79 4.62 -20.02 -15.27
C ASP A 79 4.59 -18.70 -16.04
N ILE A 80 3.55 -17.88 -15.86
CA ILE A 80 3.36 -16.63 -16.60
C ILE A 80 3.68 -15.44 -15.69
N ILE A 81 4.60 -14.59 -16.16
CA ILE A 81 4.89 -13.29 -15.55
C ILE A 81 4.13 -12.21 -16.32
N LEU A 82 3.13 -11.60 -15.66
CA LEU A 82 2.34 -10.50 -16.21
C LEU A 82 2.78 -9.16 -15.62
N PRO A 83 2.73 -8.06 -16.38
CA PRO A 83 2.88 -6.73 -15.80
C PRO A 83 1.73 -6.45 -14.82
N ASP A 84 2.06 -5.95 -13.64
CA ASP A 84 1.10 -5.54 -12.61
C ASP A 84 1.30 -4.06 -12.30
N THR A 85 0.76 -3.21 -13.18
CA THR A 85 0.85 -1.76 -13.05
C THR A 85 -0.38 -1.23 -12.33
N SER A 86 -0.17 -0.47 -11.26
CA SER A 86 -1.22 0.17 -10.48
C SER A 86 -1.04 1.68 -10.42
N TYR A 87 -2.16 2.40 -10.35
CA TYR A 87 -2.21 3.86 -10.34
C TYR A 87 -2.90 4.34 -9.07
N PHE A 88 -2.29 5.34 -8.45
CA PHE A 88 -2.78 5.92 -7.21
C PHE A 88 -2.67 7.45 -7.27
N THR A 89 -3.59 8.12 -6.60
CA THR A 89 -3.34 9.48 -6.11
C THR A 89 -2.82 9.34 -4.69
N GLY A 90 -1.74 10.04 -4.35
CA GLY A 90 -1.11 9.99 -3.03
C GLY A 90 -1.08 11.34 -2.35
N PHE A 91 -1.09 11.37 -1.03
CA PHE A 91 -0.77 12.58 -0.26
C PHE A 91 -0.14 12.25 1.09
N ILE A 92 0.62 13.21 1.63
CA ILE A 92 1.32 13.05 2.89
C ILE A 92 0.42 13.41 4.07
N SER A 93 0.50 12.63 5.13
CA SER A 93 0.02 12.99 6.46
C SER A 93 1.08 12.66 7.52
N TYR A 94 0.87 13.15 8.74
CA TYR A 94 1.77 12.91 9.87
C TYR A 94 1.00 12.39 11.09
N ILE A 95 1.65 11.50 11.83
CA ILE A 95 1.35 11.19 13.22
C ILE A 95 2.64 11.47 13.98
N ASP A 96 2.60 12.47 14.85
CA ASP A 96 3.79 13.05 15.47
C ASP A 96 4.86 13.40 14.42
N SER A 97 6.08 12.85 14.56
CA SER A 97 7.17 13.04 13.61
C SER A 97 7.19 12.01 12.46
N GLN A 98 6.34 10.97 12.51
CA GLN A 98 6.32 9.94 11.49
C GLN A 98 5.48 10.40 10.30
N ARG A 99 6.11 10.38 9.12
CA ARG A 99 5.46 10.66 7.85
C ARG A 99 4.76 9.42 7.32
N TYR A 100 3.56 9.61 6.78
CA TYR A 100 2.76 8.59 6.11
C TYR A 100 2.37 9.03 4.70
N MET A 101 2.31 8.08 3.78
CA MET A 101 1.71 8.23 2.46
C MET A 101 0.33 7.57 2.47
N ASN A 102 -0.69 8.36 2.15
CA ASN A 102 -2.06 7.89 1.93
C ASN A 102 -2.25 7.72 0.43
N LEU A 103 -2.47 6.49 -0.03
CA LEU A 103 -2.70 6.15 -1.42
C LEU A 103 -4.19 5.87 -1.63
N VAL A 104 -4.84 6.64 -2.50
CA VAL A 104 -6.23 6.42 -2.89
C VAL A 104 -6.30 5.79 -4.27
N THR A 105 -7.17 4.78 -4.41
CA THR A 105 -7.51 4.18 -5.70
C THR A 105 -8.94 3.65 -5.68
N THR A 106 -9.43 3.24 -6.86
CA THR A 106 -10.74 2.61 -7.01
C THR A 106 -10.57 1.16 -7.40
N ILE A 107 -11.12 0.26 -6.59
CA ILE A 107 -11.16 -1.17 -6.89
C ILE A 107 -12.55 -1.58 -7.37
N SER A 108 -12.64 -2.69 -8.10
CA SER A 108 -13.91 -3.29 -8.51
C SER A 108 -14.18 -4.49 -7.61
N ILE A 109 -15.26 -4.45 -6.85
CA ILE A 109 -15.73 -5.56 -6.01
C ILE A 109 -16.99 -6.18 -6.62
N SER A 110 -17.15 -7.50 -6.51
CA SER A 110 -18.39 -8.18 -6.88
C SER A 110 -19.43 -7.98 -5.77
N GLN A 111 -20.57 -7.38 -6.11
CA GLN A 111 -21.71 -7.27 -5.21
C GLN A 111 -22.92 -7.97 -5.84
N TYR A 112 -23.64 -8.76 -5.05
CA TYR A 112 -24.85 -9.42 -5.51
C TYR A 112 -26.00 -8.41 -5.64
N ASP A 113 -26.51 -8.22 -6.87
CA ASP A 113 -27.67 -7.39 -7.15
C ASP A 113 -28.95 -8.24 -7.04
N GLN A 114 -29.77 -7.98 -6.02
CA GLN A 114 -31.02 -8.69 -5.80
C GLN A 114 -32.04 -8.53 -6.94
N LYS A 115 -32.02 -7.40 -7.66
CA LYS A 115 -32.94 -7.13 -8.78
C LYS A 115 -32.50 -7.88 -10.03
N LYS A 116 -31.19 -7.89 -10.32
CA LYS A 116 -30.63 -8.57 -11.50
C LYS A 116 -30.31 -10.04 -11.26
N LYS A 117 -30.44 -10.52 -10.01
CA LYS A 117 -30.13 -11.89 -9.56
C LYS A 117 -28.75 -12.37 -10.03
N ARG A 118 -27.76 -11.48 -9.99
CA ARG A 118 -26.39 -11.78 -10.42
C ARG A 118 -25.40 -10.89 -9.68
N GLU A 119 -24.15 -11.32 -9.64
CA GLU A 119 -23.05 -10.46 -9.22
C GLU A 119 -22.81 -9.36 -10.26
N VAL A 120 -22.68 -8.13 -9.78
CA VAL A 120 -22.32 -6.97 -10.59
C VAL A 120 -21.05 -6.33 -10.01
N PRO A 121 -20.12 -5.89 -10.87
CA PRO A 121 -18.96 -5.14 -10.42
C PRO A 121 -19.41 -3.76 -9.92
N VAL A 122 -19.01 -3.42 -8.70
CA VAL A 122 -19.21 -2.11 -8.08
C VAL A 122 -17.85 -1.50 -7.81
N LYS A 123 -17.69 -0.23 -8.18
CA LYS A 123 -16.48 0.54 -7.92
C LYS A 123 -16.50 1.05 -6.48
N LYS A 124 -15.42 0.79 -5.74
CA LYS A 124 -15.23 1.24 -4.36
C LYS A 124 -13.91 1.98 -4.24
N THR A 125 -13.95 3.18 -3.66
CA THR A 125 -12.74 3.91 -3.27
C THR A 125 -12.13 3.28 -2.04
N VAL A 126 -10.82 3.06 -2.07
CA VAL A 126 -10.06 2.47 -0.98
C VAL A 126 -8.78 3.26 -0.74
N TYR A 127 -8.29 3.18 0.50
CA TYR A 127 -7.08 3.86 0.94
C TYR A 127 -6.07 2.85 1.46
N TYR A 128 -4.83 2.94 0.98
CA TYR A 128 -3.68 2.24 1.54
C TYR A 128 -2.78 3.23 2.26
N ILE A 129 -2.22 2.82 3.39
CA ILE A 129 -1.41 3.69 4.23
C ILE A 129 -0.06 3.02 4.46
N ALA A 130 1.01 3.78 4.23
CA ALA A 130 2.37 3.33 4.51
C ALA A 130 3.17 4.43 5.19
N ALA A 131 3.93 4.07 6.23
CA ALA A 131 4.93 4.96 6.77
C ALA A 131 6.09 5.11 5.78
N LEU A 132 6.57 6.35 5.62
CA LEU A 132 7.56 6.71 4.62
C LEU A 132 8.73 7.47 5.25
N ASP A 133 9.90 6.85 5.27
CA ASP A 133 11.15 7.50 5.65
C ASP A 133 12.00 7.73 4.43
N LYS A 134 12.70 8.86 4.39
CA LYS A 134 13.64 9.16 3.32
C LYS A 134 14.99 9.50 3.92
N LYS A 135 16.04 8.86 3.39
CA LYS A 135 17.43 9.19 3.66
C LYS A 135 18.20 9.23 2.35
N ASN A 136 18.68 10.41 1.96
CA ASN A 136 19.33 10.65 0.67
C ASN A 136 18.44 10.16 -0.49
N ASP A 137 19.00 9.33 -1.37
CA ASP A 137 18.32 8.72 -2.52
C ASP A 137 17.66 7.38 -2.18
N THR A 138 17.28 7.16 -0.92
CA THR A 138 16.55 5.96 -0.51
C THR A 138 15.26 6.34 0.21
N ILE A 139 14.14 5.77 -0.26
CA ILE A 139 12.86 5.76 0.44
C ILE A 139 12.68 4.39 1.08
N THR A 140 12.33 4.37 2.36
CA THR A 140 11.84 3.19 3.06
C THR A 140 10.33 3.32 3.20
N VAL A 141 9.59 2.33 2.71
CA VAL A 141 8.14 2.23 2.79
C VAL A 141 7.80 1.07 3.70
N ARG A 142 7.03 1.33 4.76
CA ARG A 142 6.54 0.31 5.70
C ARG A 142 5.03 0.32 5.65
N THR A 143 4.43 -0.70 5.02
CA THR A 143 2.98 -0.81 4.95
C THR A 143 2.40 -1.16 6.32
N ILE A 144 1.19 -0.69 6.60
CA ILE A 144 0.44 -1.15 7.77
C ILE A 144 -0.04 -2.58 7.48
N SER A 145 0.20 -3.48 8.44
CA SER A 145 -0.23 -4.89 8.33
C SER A 145 -1.75 -4.99 8.38
N GLU A 146 -2.37 -5.87 7.59
CA GLU A 146 -3.81 -6.11 7.63
C GLU A 146 -4.32 -6.42 9.07
N ASN A 147 -3.49 -7.06 9.87
CA ASN A 147 -3.83 -7.53 11.22
C ASN A 147 -3.54 -6.51 12.32
N PHE A 148 -3.09 -5.29 12.00
CA PHE A 148 -2.85 -4.26 13.02
C PHE A 148 -4.13 -3.89 13.79
N SER A 149 -5.30 -4.20 13.21
CA SER A 149 -6.60 -3.96 13.83
C SER A 149 -7.53 -5.14 13.61
N VAL A 150 -8.32 -5.46 14.64
CA VAL A 150 -9.49 -6.35 14.50
C VAL A 150 -10.60 -5.65 13.71
N ARG A 151 -10.59 -4.31 13.69
CA ARG A 151 -11.57 -3.47 13.01
C ARG A 151 -11.11 -3.14 11.59
N LYS A 152 -11.96 -3.43 10.60
CA LYS A 152 -11.67 -3.17 9.17
C LYS A 152 -12.33 -1.91 8.60
N ILE A 153 -13.20 -1.22 9.37
CA ILE A 153 -13.97 -0.07 8.90
C ILE A 153 -13.95 1.03 9.95
N TYR A 154 -13.48 2.22 9.61
CA TYR A 154 -13.42 3.40 10.48
C TYR A 154 -14.47 4.43 10.08
N ASN A 155 -15.03 5.16 11.05
CA ASN A 155 -16.07 6.16 10.81
C ASN A 155 -15.49 7.49 10.32
N SER A 156 -14.26 7.80 10.71
CA SER A 156 -13.57 9.02 10.31
C SER A 156 -12.04 8.84 10.24
N PRO A 157 -11.34 9.71 9.49
CA PRO A 157 -9.87 9.77 9.51
C PRO A 157 -9.30 9.97 10.92
N ALA A 158 -9.93 10.84 11.72
CA ALA A 158 -9.50 11.12 13.09
C ALA A 158 -9.53 9.88 14.00
N GLU A 159 -10.54 9.02 13.82
CA GLU A 159 -10.66 7.76 14.56
C GLU A 159 -9.54 6.78 14.18
N LEU A 160 -9.27 6.61 12.88
CA LEU A 160 -8.17 5.77 12.41
C LEU A 160 -6.82 6.30 12.89
N LYS A 161 -6.59 7.61 12.76
CA LYS A 161 -5.35 8.29 13.18
C LYS A 161 -5.10 8.11 14.68
N SER A 162 -6.14 8.27 15.50
CA SER A 162 -6.04 8.08 16.96
C SER A 162 -5.71 6.63 17.32
N TYR A 163 -6.31 5.66 16.63
CA TYR A 163 -6.03 4.24 16.86
C TYR A 163 -4.60 3.87 16.49
N VAL A 164 -4.11 4.35 15.33
CA VAL A 164 -2.72 4.16 14.92
C VAL A 164 -1.75 4.79 15.92
N ALA A 165 -2.03 6.02 16.37
CA ALA A 165 -1.22 6.71 17.38
C ALA A 165 -1.18 5.95 18.72
N GLU A 166 -2.33 5.43 19.17
CA GLU A 166 -2.42 4.63 20.40
C GLU A 166 -1.53 3.38 20.33
N LEU A 167 -1.60 2.62 19.24
CA LEU A 167 -0.77 1.41 19.06
C LEU A 167 0.73 1.74 19.05
N LEU A 168 1.11 2.82 18.35
CA LEU A 168 2.50 3.28 18.31
C LEU A 168 2.99 3.72 19.70
N SER A 169 2.15 4.40 20.48
CA SER A 169 2.49 4.81 21.86
C SER A 169 2.76 3.63 22.80
N LYS A 170 2.17 2.46 22.50
CA LYS A 170 2.37 1.20 23.24
C LYS A 170 3.58 0.40 22.73
N ASN A 171 4.35 0.94 21.77
CA ASN A 171 5.41 0.25 21.04
C ASN A 171 4.94 -1.02 20.30
N GLU A 172 3.65 -1.09 19.93
CA GLU A 172 3.15 -2.19 19.12
C GLU A 172 3.56 -1.99 17.66
N THR A 173 4.11 -3.04 17.04
CA THR A 173 4.48 -2.98 15.62
C THR A 173 3.23 -3.12 14.77
N ILE A 174 2.74 -2.02 14.22
CA ILE A 174 1.63 -1.99 13.26
C ILE A 174 2.06 -2.33 11.82
N TYR A 175 3.37 -2.35 11.57
CA TYR A 175 3.93 -2.51 10.24
C TYR A 175 4.05 -3.97 9.85
N ASP A 176 3.86 -4.23 8.57
CA ASP A 176 4.10 -5.54 8.00
C ASP A 176 5.61 -5.83 7.93
N LYS A 177 6.01 -7.01 8.43
CA LYS A 177 7.43 -7.43 8.46
C LYS A 177 7.95 -7.83 7.08
N MET A 178 7.08 -8.32 6.21
CA MET A 178 7.43 -8.76 4.85
C MET A 178 7.39 -7.58 3.86
N TYR A 179 6.46 -6.64 4.04
CA TYR A 179 6.30 -5.46 3.16
C TYR A 179 6.94 -4.19 3.72
N SER A 180 8.17 -4.33 4.21
CA SER A 180 9.07 -3.20 4.44
C SER A 180 10.02 -3.06 3.25
N LEU A 181 9.68 -2.19 2.31
CA LEU A 181 10.36 -2.05 1.03
C LEU A 181 11.33 -0.87 1.04
N GLN A 182 12.48 -1.05 0.39
CA GLN A 182 13.42 0.04 0.14
C GLN A 182 13.49 0.31 -1.35
N TYR A 183 13.31 1.57 -1.72
CA TYR A 183 13.43 2.04 -3.09
C TYR A 183 14.58 3.03 -3.19
N ARG A 184 15.39 2.90 -4.23
CA ARG A 184 16.48 3.83 -4.55
C ARG A 184 16.09 4.72 -5.70
N LYS A 185 16.43 6.00 -5.62
CA LYS A 185 16.20 6.95 -6.71
C LYS A 185 16.98 6.52 -7.93
N TYR A 186 16.33 6.54 -9.09
CA TYR A 186 16.93 6.11 -10.34
C TYR A 186 16.53 7.07 -11.47
N PRO A 187 17.40 7.33 -12.47
CA PRO A 187 17.00 8.08 -13.66
C PRO A 187 15.83 7.38 -14.36
N ARG A 188 14.83 8.14 -14.83
CA ARG A 188 13.71 7.55 -15.57
C ARG A 188 14.25 6.82 -16.80
N PRO A 189 13.85 5.56 -17.05
CA PRO A 189 14.25 4.85 -18.26
C PRO A 189 13.84 5.65 -19.49
N HIS A 190 14.75 5.81 -20.45
CA HIS A 190 14.38 6.39 -21.73
C HIS A 190 13.47 5.38 -22.43
N SER A 191 12.31 5.82 -22.92
CA SER A 191 11.49 4.96 -23.78
C SER A 191 12.34 4.61 -25.00
N ALA A 192 12.59 3.31 -25.21
CA ALA A 192 13.08 2.83 -26.50
C ALA A 192 11.99 3.23 -27.52
N ARG A 193 12.31 4.20 -28.37
CA ARG A 193 11.48 4.54 -29.53
C ARG A 193 11.52 3.41 -30.55
#